data_AF-A0A7S0YUG1-F1
#
_entry.id   AF-A0A7S0YUG1-F1
#
_cell.length_a   1.000
_cell.length_b   1.000
_cell.length_c   1.000
_cell.angle_alpha   90.00
_cell.angle_beta   90.00
_cell.angle_gamma   90.00
#
_symmetry.space_group_name_H-M   'P 1'
#
loop_
_entity.id
_entity.type
_entity.pdbx_description
1 polymer ?
#
loop_
_entity_poly.entity_id
_entity_poly.type
_entity_poly.pdbx_seq_one_letter_code
_entity_poly.pdbx_strand_id
1 'polypeptide(L)'
;GSRFSSRKIGEGERKTFLTDGKRVVRDGGGIEPDVFVPAEKLSELEVALLDQNAFLDFAGTWAAEHPGRLDKGGAPVVDDALYKEFVSFVEGRGGAVRTRFDAALDDLSEAFKESKLAGLEGA
;
A
#
# COMPACT_ATOMS: atom_id res chain seq x y z
N GLY A 1 -21.09 -29.75 8.98
CA GLY A 1 -19.70 -29.43 8.63
C GLY A 1 -19.10 -28.60 9.74
N SER A 2 -18.06 -29.11 10.41
CA SER A 2 -17.41 -28.41 11.52
C SER A 2 -16.66 -27.17 11.01
N ARG A 3 -17.01 -25.99 11.50
CA ARG A 3 -16.27 -24.75 11.27
C ARG A 3 -15.00 -24.82 12.12
N PHE A 4 -13.83 -24.87 11.49
CA PHE A 4 -12.56 -24.72 12.20
C PHE A 4 -12.54 -23.32 12.83
N SER A 5 -12.55 -23.26 14.16
CA SER A 5 -12.38 -22.04 14.94
C SER A 5 -11.00 -22.08 15.56
N SER A 6 -10.10 -21.19 15.12
CA SER A 6 -8.78 -21.03 15.72
C SER A 6 -8.93 -20.33 17.07
N ARG A 7 -8.71 -21.06 18.17
CA ARG A 7 -8.65 -20.48 19.51
C ARG A 7 -7.18 -20.07 19.75
N LYS A 8 -6.91 -18.77 19.90
CA LYS A 8 -5.59 -18.30 20.37
C LYS A 8 -5.38 -18.80 21.80
N ILE A 9 -4.32 -19.55 22.02
CA ILE A 9 -3.95 -20.05 23.35
C ILE A 9 -3.14 -18.95 24.06
N GLY A 10 -3.51 -18.65 25.30
CA GLY A 10 -2.80 -17.67 26.13
C GLY A 10 -1.34 -18.07 26.33
N GLU A 11 -0.43 -17.10 26.47
CA GLU A 11 1.01 -17.35 26.45
C GLU A 11 1.47 -18.38 27.49
N GLY A 12 0.89 -18.35 28.70
CA GLY A 12 1.21 -19.29 29.79
C GLY A 12 0.72 -20.73 29.57
N GLU A 13 -0.17 -20.96 28.60
CA GLU A 13 -0.73 -22.28 28.28
C GLU A 13 -0.16 -22.87 26.98
N ARG A 14 0.75 -22.14 26.31
CA ARG A 14 1.33 -22.58 25.03
C ARG A 14 2.31 -23.73 25.26
N LYS A 15 2.09 -24.82 24.53
CA LYS A 15 3.05 -25.93 24.45
C LYS A 15 4.17 -25.57 23.47
N THR A 16 5.37 -26.03 23.79
CA THR A 16 6.58 -25.84 22.98
C THR A 16 6.97 -27.15 22.30
N PHE A 17 7.18 -27.09 20.99
CA PHE A 17 7.60 -28.21 20.14
C PHE A 17 8.93 -27.88 19.44
N LEU A 18 9.58 -28.90 18.88
CA LEU A 18 10.81 -28.76 18.11
C LEU A 18 10.61 -29.36 16.72
N THR A 19 11.05 -28.65 15.69
CA THR A 19 11.20 -29.22 14.34
C THR A 19 12.39 -30.18 14.28
N ASP A 20 12.51 -30.99 13.23
CA ASP A 20 13.68 -31.86 13.00
C ASP A 20 15.00 -31.08 13.00
N GLY A 21 14.96 -29.83 12.51
CA GLY A 21 16.07 -28.87 12.58
C GLY A 21 16.23 -28.17 13.94
N LYS A 22 15.59 -28.67 15.00
CA LYS A 22 15.61 -28.14 16.38
C LYS A 22 15.12 -26.70 16.56
N ARG A 23 14.43 -26.12 15.57
CA ARG A 23 13.75 -24.82 15.75
C ARG A 23 12.55 -24.99 16.68
N VAL A 24 12.41 -24.06 17.62
CA VAL A 24 11.32 -24.00 18.59
C VAL A 24 10.03 -23.51 17.91
N VAL A 25 8.92 -24.22 18.10
CA VAL A 25 7.60 -23.85 17.58
C VAL A 25 6.61 -23.88 18.75
N ARG A 26 5.78 -22.85 18.88
CA ARG A 26 4.80 -22.72 19.98
C ARG A 26 3.37 -22.96 19.47
N ASP A 27 2.55 -23.61 20.29
CA ASP A 27 1.15 -23.94 19.94
C ASP A 27 0.23 -22.70 19.89
N GLY A 28 -0.85 -22.78 19.12
CA GLY A 28 -1.97 -21.84 19.15
C GLY A 28 -1.73 -20.43 18.58
N GLY A 29 -0.59 -20.18 17.93
CA GLY A 29 -0.20 -18.86 17.41
C GLY A 29 -0.17 -18.70 15.89
N GLY A 30 -0.15 -19.80 15.12
CA GLY A 30 0.17 -19.77 13.68
C GLY A 30 1.69 -19.69 13.44
N ILE A 31 2.10 -19.18 12.26
CA ILE A 31 3.52 -18.90 11.98
C ILE A 31 3.89 -17.59 12.69
N GLU A 32 4.52 -17.69 13.86
CA GLU A 32 5.03 -16.54 14.61
C GLU A 32 6.40 -16.13 14.04
N PRO A 33 6.60 -14.86 13.65
CA PRO A 33 7.86 -14.41 13.09
C PRO A 33 8.94 -14.33 14.18
N ASP A 34 10.18 -14.67 13.84
CA ASP A 34 11.32 -14.54 14.77
C ASP A 34 11.57 -13.08 15.17
N VAL A 35 11.25 -12.13 14.28
CA VAL A 35 11.30 -10.70 14.52
C VAL A 35 9.98 -10.09 14.09
N PHE A 36 9.25 -9.52 15.05
CA PHE A 36 8.05 -8.74 14.75
C PHE A 36 8.45 -7.37 14.23
N VAL A 37 8.11 -7.10 12.97
CA VAL A 37 8.21 -5.76 12.39
C VAL A 37 6.80 -5.17 12.37
N PRO A 38 6.54 -4.05 13.09
CA PRO A 38 5.24 -3.41 13.03
C PRO A 38 4.98 -2.92 11.60
N ALA A 39 3.76 -3.10 11.12
CA ALA A 39 3.35 -2.53 9.85
C ALA A 39 3.45 -1.00 9.92
N GLU A 40 4.01 -0.40 8.87
CA GLU A 40 4.06 1.04 8.73
C GLU A 40 2.64 1.61 8.55
N LYS A 41 2.39 2.80 9.10
CA LYS A 41 1.12 3.48 8.90
C LYS A 41 1.14 4.14 7.53
N LEU A 42 0.30 3.65 6.63
CA LEU A 42 0.09 4.26 5.32
C LEU A 42 -0.51 5.67 5.47
N SER A 43 -0.03 6.60 4.66
CA SER A 43 -0.67 7.87 4.41
C SER A 43 -2.01 7.68 3.68
N GLU A 44 -2.88 8.68 3.72
CA GLU A 44 -4.15 8.62 2.99
C GLU A 44 -3.99 8.51 1.48
N LEU A 45 -2.93 9.11 0.94
CA LEU A 45 -2.61 9.00 -0.47
C LEU A 45 -2.29 7.54 -0.82
N GLU A 46 -1.44 6.89 -0.01
CA GLU A 46 -1.10 5.48 -0.21
C GLU A 46 -2.32 4.57 -0.04
N VAL A 47 -3.20 4.86 0.92
CA VAL A 47 -4.48 4.14 1.07
C VAL A 47 -5.35 4.32 -0.17
N ALA A 48 -5.52 5.55 -0.66
CA ALA A 48 -6.31 5.81 -1.87
C ALA A 48 -5.73 5.11 -3.11
N LEU A 49 -4.40 5.13 -3.28
CA LEU A 49 -3.71 4.42 -4.36
C LEU A 49 -3.90 2.90 -4.27
N LEU A 50 -3.88 2.36 -3.06
CA LEU A 50 -4.10 0.94 -2.80
C LEU A 50 -5.55 0.53 -3.10
N ASP A 51 -6.52 1.30 -2.62
CA ASP A 51 -7.96 1.07 -2.84
C ASP A 51 -8.33 1.16 -4.32
N GLN A 52 -7.64 2.01 -5.07
CA GLN A 52 -7.79 2.16 -6.52
C GLN A 52 -6.98 1.16 -7.34
N ASN A 53 -6.31 0.20 -6.69
CA ASN A 53 -5.47 -0.82 -7.30
C ASN A 53 -4.31 -0.24 -8.16
N ALA A 54 -3.92 1.02 -7.93
CA ALA A 54 -3.00 1.75 -8.79
C ALA A 54 -1.61 1.10 -8.89
N PHE A 55 -1.11 0.58 -7.76
CA PHE A 55 0.17 -0.12 -7.73
C PHE A 55 0.16 -1.38 -8.60
N LEU A 56 -0.90 -2.19 -8.53
CA LEU A 56 -0.99 -3.45 -9.26
C LEU A 56 -1.20 -3.20 -10.76
N ASP A 57 -2.03 -2.23 -11.11
CA ASP A 57 -2.29 -1.89 -12.50
C ASP A 57 -1.05 -1.31 -13.19
N PHE A 58 -0.30 -0.45 -12.48
CA PHE A 58 1.00 0.02 -12.96
C PHE A 58 1.97 -1.13 -13.14
N ALA A 59 2.16 -1.97 -12.12
CA ALA A 59 3.11 -3.08 -12.17
C ALA A 59 2.82 -4.04 -13.33
N GLY A 60 1.54 -4.34 -13.58
CA GLY A 60 1.11 -5.19 -14.69
C GLY A 60 1.37 -4.55 -16.05
N THR A 61 1.01 -3.27 -16.22
CA THR A 61 1.25 -2.53 -17.46
C THR A 61 2.74 -2.42 -17.75
N TRP A 62 3.51 -1.99 -16.75
CA TRP A 62 4.95 -1.83 -16.85
C TRP A 62 5.65 -3.15 -17.19
N ALA A 63 5.28 -4.24 -16.53
CA ALA A 63 5.85 -5.56 -16.80
C ALA A 63 5.54 -6.06 -18.22
N ALA A 64 4.35 -5.76 -18.76
CA ALA A 64 3.98 -6.12 -20.12
C ALA A 64 4.77 -5.33 -21.17
N GLU A 65 5.07 -4.06 -20.89
CA GLU A 65 5.87 -3.18 -21.75
C GLU A 65 7.38 -3.47 -21.67
N HIS A 66 7.81 -4.11 -20.59
CA HIS A 66 9.23 -4.38 -20.28
C HIS A 66 9.53 -5.90 -20.15
N PRO A 67 9.33 -6.69 -21.21
CA PRO A 67 9.64 -8.11 -21.17
C PRO A 67 11.13 -8.35 -20.87
N GLY A 68 11.44 -9.29 -19.98
CA GLY A 68 12.81 -9.66 -19.59
C GLY A 68 13.46 -8.79 -18.51
N ARG A 69 12.87 -7.65 -18.13
CA ARG A 69 13.37 -6.81 -17.02
C ARG A 69 13.17 -7.44 -15.64
N LEU A 70 12.27 -8.41 -15.53
CA LEU A 70 11.99 -9.16 -14.28
C LEU A 70 12.77 -10.48 -14.19
N ASP A 71 13.69 -10.73 -15.12
CA ASP A 71 14.43 -11.98 -15.15
C ASP A 71 15.43 -12.06 -13.99
N LYS A 72 15.43 -13.23 -13.34
CA LYS A 72 16.13 -13.49 -12.07
C LYS A 72 17.65 -13.35 -12.24
N GLY A 73 18.19 -12.19 -11.92
CA GLY A 73 19.63 -11.94 -11.88
C GLY A 73 20.08 -10.50 -12.12
N GLY A 74 19.16 -9.61 -12.52
CA GLY A 74 19.45 -8.20 -12.80
C GLY A 74 19.47 -7.26 -11.58
N ALA A 75 20.03 -6.06 -11.79
CA ALA A 75 20.01 -4.91 -10.90
C ALA A 75 18.60 -4.61 -10.34
N PRO A 76 18.47 -3.91 -9.20
CA PRO A 76 17.17 -3.54 -8.67
C PRO A 76 16.32 -2.85 -9.75
N VAL A 77 15.16 -3.46 -10.04
CA VAL A 77 14.18 -2.96 -11.01
C VAL A 77 13.59 -1.62 -10.57
N VAL A 78 13.64 -1.33 -9.27
CA VAL A 78 13.12 -0.11 -8.66
C VAL A 78 14.25 0.93 -8.63
N ASP A 79 14.20 1.85 -9.57
CA ASP A 79 15.05 3.04 -9.66
C ASP A 79 14.22 4.34 -9.75
N ASP A 80 14.90 5.48 -9.77
CA ASP A 80 14.24 6.80 -9.88
C ASP A 80 13.47 6.97 -11.19
N ALA A 81 13.84 6.23 -12.25
CA ALA A 81 13.15 6.28 -13.53
C ALA A 81 11.79 5.58 -13.43
N LEU A 82 11.76 4.37 -12.87
CA LEU A 82 10.51 3.65 -12.59
C LEU A 82 9.58 4.47 -11.69
N TYR A 83 10.13 5.14 -10.67
CA TYR A 83 9.33 6.00 -9.80
C TYR A 83 8.67 7.14 -10.59
N LYS A 84 9.40 7.82 -11.48
CA LYS A 84 8.82 8.88 -12.32
C LYS A 84 7.76 8.35 -13.27
N GLU A 85 7.97 7.17 -13.85
CA GLU A 85 6.96 6.51 -14.69
C GLU A 85 5.69 6.19 -13.89
N PHE A 86 5.82 5.72 -12.65
CA PHE A 86 4.67 5.51 -11.76
C PHE A 86 3.93 6.81 -11.45
N VAL A 87 4.65 7.89 -11.14
CA VAL A 87 4.03 9.20 -10.89
C VAL A 87 3.25 9.67 -12.12
N SER A 88 3.85 9.59 -13.31
CA SER A 88 3.15 9.94 -14.56
C SER A 88 1.96 9.04 -14.87
N PHE A 89 2.05 7.74 -14.56
CA PHE A 89 0.91 6.82 -14.68
C PHE A 89 -0.26 7.21 -13.78
N VAL A 90 0.03 7.61 -12.53
CA VAL A 90 -0.99 8.06 -11.58
C VAL A 90 -1.60 9.39 -12.02
N GLU A 91 -0.79 10.36 -12.45
CA GLU A 91 -1.26 11.67 -12.93
C GLU A 91 -2.09 11.55 -14.22
N GLY A 92 -1.68 10.69 -15.15
CA GLY A 92 -2.37 10.47 -16.43
C GLY A 92 -3.69 9.71 -16.32
N ARG A 93 -3.98 9.09 -15.17
CA ARG A 93 -5.16 8.25 -14.96
C ARG A 93 -6.48 9.01 -14.92
N GLY A 94 -6.47 10.34 -14.92
CA GLY A 94 -7.66 11.20 -15.04
C GLY A 94 -8.68 11.11 -13.91
N GLY A 95 -8.53 10.16 -12.98
CA GLY A 95 -9.23 10.11 -11.71
C GLY A 95 -8.32 10.70 -10.65
N ALA A 96 -8.67 11.89 -10.15
CA ALA A 96 -8.00 12.46 -9.00
C ALA A 96 -7.87 11.40 -7.91
N VAL A 97 -6.65 11.12 -7.47
CA VAL A 97 -6.43 10.31 -6.27
C VAL A 97 -7.04 11.11 -5.13
N ARG A 98 -8.30 10.81 -4.81
CA ARG A 98 -9.07 11.57 -3.84
C ARG A 98 -8.77 11.07 -2.45
N THR A 99 -8.14 11.95 -1.69
CA THR A 99 -8.03 11.94 -0.25
C THR A 99 -9.34 12.45 0.38
N ARG A 100 -9.48 12.30 1.69
CA ARG A 100 -10.64 12.83 2.43
C ARG A 100 -10.73 14.36 2.40
N PHE A 101 -9.64 15.04 2.01
CA PHE A 101 -9.56 16.49 2.00
C PHE A 101 -10.04 17.10 0.68
N ASP A 102 -10.12 16.33 -0.39
CA ASP A 102 -10.46 16.87 -1.71
C ASP A 102 -11.86 17.45 -1.74
N ALA A 103 -12.83 16.87 -1.02
CA ALA A 103 -14.16 17.45 -0.88
C ALA A 103 -14.12 18.84 -0.21
N ALA A 104 -13.31 19.00 0.84
CA ALA A 104 -13.16 20.28 1.52
C ALA A 104 -12.40 21.32 0.67
N LEU A 105 -11.45 20.88 -0.15
CA LEU A 105 -10.75 21.73 -1.12
C LEU A 105 -11.67 22.14 -2.28
N ASP A 106 -12.52 21.23 -2.76
CA ASP A 106 -13.55 21.50 -3.77
C ASP A 106 -14.56 22.54 -3.23
N ASP A 107 -15.08 22.34 -2.01
CA ASP A 107 -15.99 23.27 -1.34
C ASP A 107 -15.35 24.65 -1.13
N LEU A 108 -14.08 24.68 -0.71
CA LEU A 108 -13.31 25.91 -0.55
C LEU A 108 -13.12 26.64 -1.89
N SER A 109 -12.76 25.90 -2.95
CA SER A 109 -12.57 26.44 -4.30
C SER A 109 -13.86 27.06 -4.83
N GLU A 110 -15.00 26.39 -4.65
CA GLU A 110 -16.31 26.93 -5.02
C GLU A 110 -16.67 28.18 -4.22
N ALA A 111 -16.45 28.19 -2.90
CA ALA A 111 -16.66 29.39 -2.09
C ALA A 111 -15.79 30.59 -2.52
N PHE A 112 -14.54 30.34 -2.97
CA PHE A 112 -13.68 31.38 -3.53
C PHE A 112 -14.21 31.93 -4.87
N LYS A 113 -14.73 31.06 -5.75
CA LYS A 113 -15.36 31.47 -7.03
C LYS A 113 -16.62 32.31 -6.79
N GLU A 114 -17.46 31.90 -5.83
CA GLU A 114 -18.71 32.59 -5.49
C GLU A 114 -18.49 33.91 -4.75
N SER A 115 -17.48 34.01 -3.88
CA SER A 115 -17.23 35.20 -3.05
C SER A 115 -16.64 36.40 -3.79
N LYS A 116 -16.37 36.30 -5.10
CA LYS A 116 -15.79 37.38 -5.91
C LYS A 116 -14.46 37.90 -5.35
N LEU A 117 -13.62 37.00 -4.83
CA LEU A 117 -12.21 37.28 -4.47
C LEU A 117 -11.24 37.10 -5.65
N ALA A 118 -11.74 37.13 -6.90
CA ALA A 118 -10.94 37.09 -8.13
C ALA A 118 -10.06 38.35 -8.36
N GLY A 119 -9.93 39.23 -7.37
CA GLY A 119 -9.21 40.51 -7.47
C GLY A 119 -7.80 40.53 -6.89
N LEU A 120 -7.21 39.39 -6.51
CA LEU A 120 -5.87 39.32 -5.91
C LEU A 120 -4.88 38.41 -6.66
N GLU A 121 -5.14 38.07 -7.93
CA GLU A 121 -4.15 37.40 -8.79
C GLU A 121 -3.12 38.38 -9.40
N GLY A 122 -2.83 39.49 -8.73
CA GLY A 122 -1.86 40.47 -9.21
C GLY A 122 -1.32 41.37 -8.11
N ALA A 123 -0.39 40.86 -7.31
CA ALA A 123 0.58 41.63 -6.52
C ALA A 123 1.84 40.80 -6.31
#